data_AF-A0A9D6QZH5-F1
#
_entry.id   AF-A0A9D6QZH5-F1
#
_cell.length_a   1.000
_cell.length_b   1.000
_cell.length_c   1.000
_cell.angle_alpha   90.00
_cell.angle_beta   90.00
_cell.angle_gamma   90.00
#
_symmetry.space_group_name_H-M   'P 1'
#
loop_
_entity.id
_entity.type
_entity.pdbx_description
1 polymer ?
#
loop_
_entity_poly.entity_id
_entity_poly.type
_entity_poly.pdbx_seq_one_letter_code
_entity_poly.pdbx_strand_id
1 'polypeptide(L)'
;MKLDSQKIIYAHFFLAMIVALFACAPIPTQTPQSTDTLRPTRTLIPETPTPIPTETLTPTPTATPTPLPTVSISITLKPGPGFDASPGSAELIGRGNQTEVKLEINSRFDGLVKSAQIQEGFCLTSGAIKFPLNNLADGKSTSVLQTSLSSLLIGTLSINLKPAPDANTLIACTGIPRGVILYFDPGRDEHQSGVALLIAQEGRTEVTLQMPASGAGAVRPAQLFDGACPNLGAVKYPLNNIADGKSFTSIPFPLTDLLRNNWLIGVRKSFAEPNVFVACGAIK
;
A
#
# COMPACT_ATOMS: atom_id res chain seq x y z
N MET A 1 41.30 -22.52 28.07
CA MET A 1 41.64 -23.82 27.43
C MET A 1 40.57 -24.09 26.38
N LYS A 2 40.99 -24.17 25.11
CA LYS A 2 40.25 -24.56 23.88
C LYS A 2 38.98 -23.80 23.50
N LEU A 3 39.18 -22.78 22.66
CA LEU A 3 38.23 -22.33 21.63
C LEU A 3 38.21 -23.35 20.50
N ASP A 4 37.00 -23.71 20.06
CA ASP A 4 36.73 -24.73 19.05
C ASP A 4 36.96 -24.19 17.63
N SER A 5 37.62 -25.01 16.82
CA SER A 5 38.26 -24.69 15.55
C SER A 5 37.50 -25.40 14.43
N GLN A 6 36.47 -24.75 13.89
CA GLN A 6 35.68 -25.33 12.79
C GLN A 6 35.26 -24.30 11.72
N LYS A 7 36.17 -23.41 11.33
CA LYS A 7 35.98 -22.47 10.21
C LYS A 7 37.25 -22.24 9.38
N ILE A 8 38.05 -23.26 9.04
CA ILE A 8 39.20 -23.05 8.13
C ILE A 8 39.50 -24.28 7.26
N ILE A 9 38.53 -24.84 6.52
CA ILE A 9 38.84 -25.79 5.43
C ILE A 9 37.72 -25.74 4.39
N TYR A 10 37.61 -24.69 3.57
CA TYR A 10 36.95 -24.72 2.24
C TYR A 10 37.30 -23.47 1.42
N ALA A 11 38.57 -23.03 1.53
CA ALA A 11 39.18 -22.07 0.63
C ALA A 11 40.55 -22.64 0.28
N HIS A 12 40.85 -22.70 -1.02
CA HIS A 12 42.08 -23.24 -1.62
C HIS A 12 42.13 -24.74 -1.88
N PHE A 13 41.41 -25.20 -2.90
CA PHE A 13 41.94 -26.25 -3.77
C PHE A 13 41.35 -26.10 -5.18
N PHE A 14 42.23 -26.20 -6.19
CA PHE A 14 41.98 -26.22 -7.64
C PHE A 14 41.80 -24.88 -8.37
N LEU A 15 42.91 -24.13 -8.42
CA LEU A 15 43.29 -23.34 -9.59
C LEU A 15 44.27 -24.18 -10.45
N ALA A 16 44.08 -24.11 -11.78
CA ALA A 16 45.01 -24.47 -12.87
C ALA A 16 45.02 -25.91 -13.44
N MET A 17 44.41 -26.10 -14.62
CA MET A 17 44.99 -26.87 -15.74
C MET A 17 44.20 -26.74 -17.07
N ILE A 18 44.75 -25.95 -18.01
CA ILE A 18 45.06 -26.31 -19.42
C ILE A 18 43.86 -26.56 -20.38
N VAL A 19 43.51 -25.64 -21.29
CA VAL A 19 44.09 -25.28 -22.63
C VAL A 19 43.53 -26.12 -23.80
N ALA A 20 42.96 -25.36 -24.75
CA ALA A 20 42.78 -25.57 -26.20
C ALA A 20 42.03 -26.80 -26.72
N LEU A 21 40.87 -26.53 -27.35
CA LEU A 21 40.46 -27.17 -28.61
C LEU A 21 39.63 -26.16 -29.43
N PHE A 22 40.24 -25.64 -30.50
CA PHE A 22 39.59 -24.95 -31.61
C PHE A 22 38.81 -25.97 -32.45
N ALA A 23 37.53 -25.70 -32.72
CA ALA A 23 36.79 -26.40 -33.77
C ALA A 23 35.84 -25.43 -34.49
N CYS A 24 35.95 -25.44 -35.80
CA CYS A 24 35.23 -24.63 -36.79
C CYS A 24 33.70 -24.63 -36.61
N ALA A 25 33.08 -23.46 -36.80
CA ALA A 25 31.67 -23.36 -37.16
C ALA A 25 31.52 -22.48 -38.42
N PRO A 26 30.58 -22.80 -39.33
CA PRO A 26 30.60 -22.40 -40.73
C PRO A 26 30.18 -20.95 -40.99
N ILE A 27 30.75 -20.44 -42.09
CA ILE A 27 30.55 -19.11 -42.69
C ILE A 27 29.08 -18.91 -43.09
N PRO A 28 28.42 -17.79 -42.70
CA PRO A 28 27.11 -17.45 -43.24
C PRO A 28 27.22 -17.01 -44.70
N THR A 29 26.48 -17.70 -45.56
CA THR A 29 26.29 -17.45 -46.99
C THR A 29 25.73 -16.04 -47.22
N GLN A 30 26.46 -15.22 -47.98
CA GLN A 30 25.96 -13.91 -48.42
C GLN A 30 25.04 -14.09 -49.63
N THR A 31 23.82 -13.55 -49.50
CA THR A 31 22.81 -13.43 -50.55
C THR A 31 23.29 -12.50 -51.66
N PRO A 32 23.07 -12.80 -52.95
CA PRO A 32 23.49 -11.93 -54.05
C PRO A 32 22.73 -10.61 -54.04
N GLN A 33 23.50 -9.52 -54.03
CA GLN A 33 23.06 -8.14 -54.11
C GLN A 33 22.51 -7.84 -55.51
N SER A 34 21.25 -7.42 -55.59
CA SER A 34 20.62 -6.98 -56.84
C SER A 34 21.27 -5.72 -57.40
N THR A 35 21.63 -5.80 -58.67
CA THR A 35 21.95 -4.71 -59.59
C THR A 35 20.88 -3.62 -59.51
N ASP A 36 21.30 -2.40 -59.17
CA ASP A 36 20.46 -1.23 -59.38
C ASP A 36 21.09 -0.27 -60.39
N THR A 37 20.21 0.17 -61.28
CA THR A 37 20.50 0.70 -62.61
C THR A 37 20.89 2.17 -62.52
N LEU A 38 21.92 2.58 -63.28
CA LEU A 38 22.36 3.98 -63.39
C LEU A 38 21.18 4.88 -63.81
N ARG A 39 20.68 5.69 -62.88
CA ARG A 39 19.73 6.77 -63.14
C ARG A 39 20.51 8.06 -63.42
N PRO A 40 20.19 8.82 -64.49
CA PRO A 40 20.96 10.00 -64.87
C PRO A 40 20.78 11.14 -63.85
N THR A 41 21.91 11.72 -63.45
CA THR A 41 22.00 12.92 -62.60
C THR A 41 21.42 14.11 -63.36
N ARG A 42 20.23 14.57 -62.97
CA ARG A 42 19.69 15.88 -63.37
C ARG A 42 20.20 16.92 -62.39
N THR A 43 21.07 17.81 -62.86
CA THR A 43 21.50 19.00 -62.12
C THR A 43 20.27 19.87 -61.84
N LEU A 44 19.87 19.97 -60.57
CA LEU A 44 18.85 20.92 -60.12
C LEU A 44 19.55 22.18 -59.60
N ILE A 45 19.09 23.32 -60.10
CA ILE A 45 19.49 24.67 -59.71
C ILE A 45 19.08 24.89 -58.24
N PRO A 46 19.86 25.61 -57.42
CA PRO A 46 19.49 25.85 -56.02
C PRO A 46 18.29 26.81 -55.97
N GLU A 47 17.12 26.28 -55.61
CA GLU A 47 15.96 27.10 -55.25
C GLU A 47 16.08 27.52 -53.78
N THR A 48 15.92 28.81 -53.53
CA THR A 48 15.91 29.46 -52.22
C THR A 48 14.93 28.78 -51.26
N PRO A 49 15.34 28.42 -50.02
CA PRO A 49 14.47 27.72 -49.09
C PRO A 49 13.28 28.59 -48.68
N THR A 50 12.07 28.10 -48.97
CA THR A 50 10.81 28.66 -48.44
C THR A 50 10.70 28.28 -46.96
N PRO A 51 10.35 29.22 -46.05
CA PRO A 51 10.24 28.92 -44.63
C PRO A 51 9.13 27.88 -44.38
N ILE A 52 9.51 26.78 -43.71
CA ILE A 52 8.59 25.74 -43.25
C ILE A 52 7.71 26.33 -42.14
N PRO A 53 6.37 26.23 -42.21
CA PRO A 53 5.51 26.66 -41.12
C PRO A 53 5.75 25.76 -39.88
N THR A 54 6.17 26.40 -38.78
CA THR A 54 6.33 25.74 -37.48
C THR A 54 4.96 25.32 -36.95
N GLU A 55 4.67 24.02 -36.98
CA GLU A 55 3.50 23.48 -36.28
C GLU A 55 3.64 23.73 -34.78
N THR A 56 2.81 24.64 -34.27
CA THR A 56 2.73 24.92 -32.83
C THR A 56 2.00 23.76 -32.17
N LEU A 57 2.76 22.84 -31.57
CA LEU A 57 2.23 21.74 -30.79
C LEU A 57 1.32 22.31 -29.69
N THR A 58 0.01 22.08 -29.82
CA THR A 58 -0.95 22.42 -28.77
C THR A 58 -0.60 21.58 -27.55
N PRO A 59 -0.36 22.16 -26.36
CA PRO A 59 0.00 21.38 -25.19
C PRO A 59 -1.15 20.43 -24.87
N THR A 60 -0.87 19.12 -24.88
CA THR A 60 -1.79 18.09 -24.39
C THR A 60 -2.25 18.49 -22.99
N PRO A 61 -3.57 18.55 -22.70
CA PRO A 61 -4.04 18.94 -21.38
C PRO A 61 -3.45 18.00 -20.34
N THR A 62 -2.70 18.56 -19.38
CA THR A 62 -2.17 17.84 -18.23
C THR A 62 -3.34 17.18 -17.50
N ALA A 63 -3.36 15.85 -17.46
CA ALA A 63 -4.40 15.09 -16.76
C ALA A 63 -4.51 15.61 -15.31
N THR A 64 -5.71 16.00 -14.90
CA THR A 64 -5.99 16.37 -13.51
C THR A 64 -5.62 15.17 -12.62
N PRO A 65 -4.78 15.34 -11.58
CA PRO A 65 -4.41 14.22 -10.72
C PRO A 65 -5.68 13.67 -10.08
N THR A 66 -5.96 12.38 -10.31
CA THR A 66 -7.08 11.69 -9.68
C THR A 66 -6.85 11.72 -8.16
N PRO A 67 -7.83 12.14 -7.34
CA PRO A 67 -7.65 12.20 -5.90
C PRO A 67 -7.30 10.81 -5.36
N LEU A 68 -6.24 10.73 -4.55
CA LEU A 68 -5.84 9.49 -3.89
C LEU A 68 -6.99 9.03 -2.96
N PRO A 69 -7.39 7.75 -2.96
CA PRO A 69 -8.44 7.27 -2.09
C PRO A 69 -8.08 7.55 -0.62
N THR A 70 -9.03 8.15 0.10
CA THR A 70 -8.89 8.43 1.54
C THR A 70 -9.16 7.15 2.31
N VAL A 71 -8.21 6.73 3.16
CA VAL A 71 -8.36 5.58 4.05
C VAL A 71 -8.67 6.10 5.45
N SER A 72 -9.67 5.52 6.11
CA SER A 72 -9.90 5.75 7.52
C SER A 72 -10.12 4.45 8.30
N ILE A 73 -9.81 4.50 9.59
CA ILE A 73 -10.11 3.44 10.56
C ILE A 73 -10.86 4.03 11.74
N SER A 74 -11.92 3.36 12.16
CA SER A 74 -12.67 3.70 13.37
C SER A 74 -12.35 2.69 14.46
N ILE A 75 -11.96 3.20 15.63
CA ILE A 75 -11.54 2.39 16.77
C ILE A 75 -12.36 2.82 17.97
N THR A 76 -13.00 1.87 18.64
CA THR A 76 -13.72 2.13 19.88
C THR A 76 -12.73 2.35 21.03
N LEU A 77 -12.98 3.38 21.83
CA LEU A 77 -12.26 3.63 23.07
C LEU A 77 -12.74 2.66 24.14
N LYS A 78 -11.82 2.08 24.89
CA LYS A 78 -12.15 1.26 26.07
C LYS A 78 -12.11 2.14 27.32
N PRO A 79 -13.02 1.92 28.28
CA PRO A 79 -12.96 2.63 29.55
C PRO A 79 -11.67 2.34 30.30
N GLY A 80 -11.11 3.35 30.94
CA GLY A 80 -10.01 3.18 31.88
C GLY A 80 -10.48 2.62 33.22
N PRO A 81 -9.56 2.31 34.15
CA PRO A 81 -9.90 1.78 35.46
C PRO A 81 -10.84 2.73 36.23
N GLY A 82 -11.93 2.18 36.77
CA GLY A 82 -12.95 2.97 37.47
C GLY A 82 -14.06 3.52 36.56
N PHE A 83 -14.02 3.24 35.26
CA PHE A 83 -15.09 3.52 34.31
C PHE A 83 -15.64 2.21 33.72
N ASP A 84 -16.94 2.15 33.47
CA ASP A 84 -17.66 0.94 33.03
C ASP A 84 -18.31 1.10 31.64
N ALA A 85 -18.57 2.34 31.21
CA ALA A 85 -19.16 2.65 29.92
C ALA A 85 -18.10 2.92 28.84
N SER A 86 -18.38 2.48 27.59
CA SER A 86 -17.57 2.86 26.42
C SER A 86 -17.48 4.39 26.32
N PRO A 87 -16.26 4.98 26.34
CA PRO A 87 -16.12 6.43 26.37
C PRO A 87 -16.41 7.10 25.03
N GLY A 88 -16.33 6.36 23.92
CA GLY A 88 -16.51 6.90 22.57
C GLY A 88 -15.65 6.19 21.53
N SER A 89 -15.19 6.92 20.52
CA SER A 89 -14.38 6.40 19.42
C SER A 89 -13.30 7.37 18.96
N ALA A 90 -12.28 6.81 18.31
CA ALA A 90 -11.30 7.54 17.53
C ALA A 90 -11.42 7.15 16.05
N GLU A 91 -11.39 8.12 15.15
CA GLU A 91 -11.23 7.90 13.72
C GLU A 91 -9.85 8.41 13.29
N LEU A 92 -9.04 7.56 12.64
CA LEU A 92 -7.76 7.95 12.07
C LEU A 92 -7.91 7.96 10.55
N ILE A 93 -7.65 9.09 9.92
CA ILE A 93 -7.87 9.34 8.50
C ILE A 93 -6.52 9.67 7.86
N GLY A 94 -6.08 8.83 6.93
CA GLY A 94 -4.85 9.05 6.17
C GLY A 94 -5.00 10.18 5.16
N ARG A 95 -4.07 11.14 5.20
CA ARG A 95 -3.98 12.30 4.30
C ARG A 95 -2.58 12.37 3.69
N GLY A 96 -2.23 11.35 2.91
CA GLY A 96 -0.87 11.20 2.36
C GLY A 96 0.16 11.00 3.48
N ASN A 97 1.04 11.98 3.68
CA ASN A 97 2.07 11.95 4.73
C ASN A 97 1.57 12.44 6.10
N GLN A 98 0.30 12.83 6.20
CA GLN A 98 -0.34 13.24 7.44
C GLN A 98 -1.44 12.26 7.86
N THR A 99 -1.82 12.33 9.14
CA THR A 99 -2.98 11.62 9.67
C THR A 99 -3.84 12.60 10.45
N GLU A 100 -5.10 12.70 10.07
CA GLU A 100 -6.11 13.42 10.84
C GLU A 100 -6.73 12.45 11.85
N VAL A 101 -6.65 12.78 13.13
CA VAL A 101 -7.21 11.99 14.24
C VAL A 101 -8.40 12.73 14.79
N LYS A 102 -9.58 12.15 14.66
CA LYS A 102 -10.82 12.64 15.27
C LYS A 102 -11.13 11.83 16.51
N LEU A 103 -11.43 12.51 17.59
CA LEU A 103 -11.95 11.91 18.82
C LEU A 103 -13.38 12.37 18.99
N GLU A 104 -14.26 11.43 19.32
CA GLU A 104 -15.62 11.69 19.73
C GLU A 104 -15.89 10.88 20.99
N ILE A 105 -16.19 11.57 22.08
CA ILE A 105 -16.52 10.97 23.38
C ILE A 105 -17.94 11.29 23.78
N ASN A 106 -18.52 10.41 24.57
CA ASN A 106 -19.83 10.62 25.16
C ASN A 106 -19.80 11.80 26.13
N SER A 107 -20.87 12.59 26.16
CA SER A 107 -20.98 13.81 26.99
C SER A 107 -20.74 13.59 28.49
N ARG A 108 -20.95 12.36 29.00
CA ARG A 108 -20.60 11.97 30.37
C ARG A 108 -19.11 12.17 30.70
N PHE A 109 -18.24 11.99 29.72
CA PHE A 109 -16.79 12.11 29.87
C PHE A 109 -16.26 13.49 29.47
N ASP A 110 -17.14 14.35 28.94
CA ASP A 110 -16.78 15.69 28.56
C ASP A 110 -16.37 16.51 29.79
N GLY A 111 -15.38 17.37 29.60
CA GLY A 111 -14.75 18.11 30.70
C GLY A 111 -13.90 17.26 31.66
N LEU A 112 -14.05 15.94 31.73
CA LEU A 112 -13.16 15.06 32.50
C LEU A 112 -11.81 14.89 31.79
N VAL A 113 -11.84 14.75 30.47
CA VAL A 113 -10.61 14.60 29.67
C VAL A 113 -9.94 15.95 29.51
N LYS A 114 -8.76 16.12 30.09
CA LYS A 114 -7.92 17.32 29.96
C LYS A 114 -6.67 17.10 29.11
N SER A 115 -6.40 15.86 28.74
CA SER A 115 -5.28 15.50 27.89
C SER A 115 -5.64 14.30 27.02
N ALA A 116 -5.37 14.42 25.72
CA ALA A 116 -5.47 13.35 24.75
C ALA A 116 -4.10 13.19 24.07
N GLN A 117 -3.62 11.95 23.95
CA GLN A 117 -2.29 11.69 23.39
C GLN A 117 -2.18 10.32 22.75
N ILE A 118 -1.32 10.21 21.74
CA ILE A 118 -0.80 8.93 21.26
C ILE A 118 0.57 8.71 21.89
N GLN A 119 0.75 7.53 22.46
CA GLN A 119 2.00 7.11 23.10
C GLN A 119 2.41 5.70 22.65
N GLU A 120 3.67 5.36 22.90
CA GLU A 120 4.16 4.00 22.71
C GLU A 120 3.51 3.02 23.68
N GLY A 121 3.36 1.78 23.24
CA GLY A 121 2.82 0.69 24.04
C GLY A 121 1.32 0.49 23.88
N PHE A 122 0.78 -0.33 24.76
CA PHE A 122 -0.62 -0.75 24.77
C PHE A 122 -1.47 0.15 25.67
N CYS A 123 -2.78 0.12 25.45
CA CYS A 123 -3.75 0.72 26.38
C CYS A 123 -3.50 0.19 27.80
N LEU A 124 -3.53 1.08 28.81
CA LEU A 124 -3.18 0.84 30.21
C LEU A 124 -1.68 0.64 30.51
N THR A 125 -0.80 0.76 29.52
CA THR A 125 0.65 0.80 29.76
C THR A 125 1.15 2.23 29.72
N SER A 126 2.13 2.57 30.55
CA SER A 126 2.84 3.84 30.45
C SER A 126 3.93 3.74 29.39
N GLY A 127 3.93 4.67 28.44
CA GLY A 127 4.95 4.76 27.39
C GLY A 127 5.24 6.20 27.03
N ALA A 128 6.29 6.40 26.22
CA ALA A 128 6.68 7.74 25.78
C ALA A 128 5.60 8.36 24.90
N ILE A 129 5.26 9.62 25.18
CA ILE A 129 4.32 10.40 24.36
C ILE A 129 4.95 10.63 22.99
N LYS A 130 4.25 10.26 21.93
CA LYS A 130 4.68 10.48 20.55
C LYS A 130 3.97 11.66 19.91
N PHE A 131 2.67 11.73 20.11
CA PHE A 131 1.85 12.79 19.52
C PHE A 131 0.87 13.32 20.58
N PRO A 132 1.05 14.56 21.08
CA PRO A 132 -0.02 15.23 21.78
C PRO A 132 -1.17 15.47 20.80
N LEU A 133 -2.40 15.29 21.26
CA LEU A 133 -3.62 15.60 20.51
C LEU A 133 -4.25 16.88 21.04
N ASN A 134 -5.04 17.53 20.21
CA ASN A 134 -5.83 18.68 20.59
C ASN A 134 -6.81 18.33 21.70
N ASN A 135 -7.03 19.29 22.59
CA ASN A 135 -8.00 19.16 23.66
C ASN A 135 -9.41 18.94 23.09
N LEU A 136 -10.24 18.26 23.86
CA LEU A 136 -11.64 18.08 23.50
C LEU A 136 -12.44 19.34 23.82
N ALA A 137 -13.29 19.73 22.90
CA ALA A 137 -14.34 20.73 23.07
C ALA A 137 -15.67 20.07 22.74
N ASP A 138 -16.63 20.15 23.66
CA ASP A 138 -17.96 19.53 23.53
C ASP A 138 -17.90 18.03 23.20
N GLY A 139 -16.99 17.31 23.87
CA GLY A 139 -16.75 15.89 23.64
C GLY A 139 -16.10 15.54 22.29
N LYS A 140 -15.60 16.51 21.52
CA LYS A 140 -14.97 16.26 20.21
C LYS A 140 -13.58 16.88 20.12
N SER A 141 -12.70 16.26 19.33
CA SER A 141 -11.40 16.83 18.97
C SER A 141 -11.01 16.41 17.56
N THR A 142 -10.23 17.24 16.88
CA THR A 142 -9.58 16.91 15.61
C THR A 142 -8.13 17.38 15.68
N SER A 143 -7.20 16.46 15.42
CA SER A 143 -5.75 16.72 15.45
C SER A 143 -5.14 16.28 14.12
N VAL A 144 -4.18 17.04 13.59
CA VAL A 144 -3.45 16.65 12.36
C VAL A 144 -2.01 16.33 12.72
N LEU A 145 -1.62 15.08 12.52
CA LEU A 145 -0.29 14.57 12.80
C LEU A 145 0.57 14.64 11.55
N GLN A 146 1.82 15.04 11.71
CA GLN A 146 2.84 15.02 10.65
C GLN A 146 3.45 13.61 10.50
N THR A 147 2.60 12.60 10.41
CA THR A 147 2.98 11.21 10.17
C THR A 147 1.90 10.50 9.37
N SER A 148 2.29 9.51 8.57
CA SER A 148 1.37 8.74 7.75
C SER A 148 0.57 7.74 8.60
N LEU A 149 -0.64 7.40 8.15
CA LEU A 149 -1.46 6.38 8.82
C LEU A 149 -0.75 5.01 8.83
N SER A 150 -0.02 4.68 7.77
CA SER A 150 0.80 3.46 7.68
C SER A 150 1.84 3.40 8.80
N SER A 151 2.50 4.53 9.12
CA SER A 151 3.46 4.59 10.23
C SER A 151 2.81 4.32 11.58
N LEU A 152 1.58 4.80 11.79
CA LEU A 152 0.82 4.54 13.01
C LEU A 152 0.38 3.07 13.12
N LEU A 153 0.00 2.45 12.00
CA LEU A 153 -0.43 1.05 11.92
C LEU A 153 0.72 0.04 12.08
N ILE A 154 1.97 0.43 11.82
CA ILE A 154 3.13 -0.45 12.04
C ILE A 154 3.59 -0.41 13.50
N GLY A 155 3.43 0.74 14.15
CA GLY A 155 3.85 0.98 15.52
C GLY A 155 3.02 0.23 16.57
N THR A 156 3.61 -0.02 17.72
CA THR A 156 2.85 -0.39 18.92
C THR A 156 2.48 0.90 19.64
N LEU A 157 1.31 1.44 19.30
CA LEU A 157 0.85 2.74 19.77
C LEU A 157 -0.53 2.62 20.41
N SER A 158 -0.83 3.52 21.34
CA SER A 158 -2.15 3.65 21.95
C SER A 158 -2.59 5.10 22.08
N ILE A 159 -3.88 5.33 21.87
CA ILE A 159 -4.56 6.59 22.18
C ILE A 159 -4.99 6.53 23.64
N ASN A 160 -4.65 7.55 24.40
CA ASN A 160 -4.90 7.65 25.83
C ASN A 160 -5.55 8.99 26.16
N LEU A 161 -6.66 8.93 26.90
CA LEU A 161 -7.39 10.08 27.41
C LEU A 161 -7.22 10.13 28.93
N LYS A 162 -6.75 11.27 29.43
CA LYS A 162 -6.36 11.46 30.83
C LYS A 162 -7.05 12.67 31.46
N PRO A 163 -7.23 12.66 32.80
CA PRO A 163 -7.74 13.82 33.52
C PRO A 163 -6.73 14.96 33.65
N ALA A 164 -5.43 14.69 33.42
CA ALA A 164 -4.35 15.67 33.32
C ALA A 164 -3.19 15.07 32.51
N PRO A 165 -2.29 15.88 31.90
CA PRO A 165 -1.17 15.37 31.11
C PRO A 165 -0.24 14.39 31.87
N ASP A 166 0.01 14.68 33.14
CA ASP A 166 0.87 13.94 34.06
C ASP A 166 0.12 12.88 34.89
N ALA A 167 -1.19 12.71 34.66
CA ALA A 167 -1.97 11.72 35.37
C ALA A 167 -1.52 10.29 35.03
N ASN A 168 -1.41 9.46 36.06
CA ASN A 168 -1.18 8.01 35.94
C ASN A 168 -2.47 7.22 35.72
N THR A 169 -3.64 7.86 35.88
CA THR A 169 -4.94 7.27 35.62
C THR A 169 -5.41 7.58 34.20
N LEU A 170 -6.19 6.66 33.63
CA LEU A 170 -6.78 6.79 32.31
C LEU A 170 -8.30 6.90 32.45
N ILE A 171 -8.89 7.83 31.72
CA ILE A 171 -10.35 7.89 31.53
C ILE A 171 -10.75 6.90 30.44
N ALA A 172 -9.98 6.88 29.35
CA ALA A 172 -10.18 5.98 28.24
C ALA A 172 -8.85 5.67 27.56
N CYS A 173 -8.75 4.49 26.94
CA CYS A 173 -7.67 4.22 26.01
C CYS A 173 -8.06 3.22 24.94
N THR A 174 -7.28 3.18 23.87
CA THR A 174 -7.37 2.11 22.87
C THR A 174 -6.02 1.92 22.20
N GLY A 175 -5.74 0.69 21.77
CA GLY A 175 -4.57 0.41 20.93
C GLY A 175 -4.86 0.83 19.49
N ILE A 176 -3.90 1.45 18.82
CA ILE A 176 -3.95 1.58 17.37
C ILE A 176 -3.67 0.17 16.80
N PRO A 177 -4.59 -0.40 16.01
CA PRO A 177 -4.43 -1.76 15.54
C PRO A 177 -3.23 -1.87 14.60
N ARG A 178 -2.60 -3.04 14.57
CA ARG A 178 -1.55 -3.29 13.60
C ARG A 178 -2.14 -3.53 12.22
N GLY A 179 -1.53 -2.97 11.19
CA GLY A 179 -2.05 -3.12 9.85
C GLY A 179 -1.11 -2.65 8.77
N VAL A 180 -1.51 -2.88 7.52
CA VAL A 180 -0.85 -2.35 6.33
C VAL A 180 -1.87 -1.73 5.39
N ILE A 181 -1.46 -0.65 4.74
CA ILE A 181 -2.20 -0.01 3.67
C ILE A 181 -1.45 -0.30 2.39
N LEU A 182 -2.13 -0.88 1.40
CA LEU A 182 -1.60 -1.06 0.06
C LEU A 182 -2.46 -0.29 -0.92
N TYR A 183 -1.81 0.50 -1.76
CA TYR A 183 -2.44 1.15 -2.90
C TYR A 183 -2.35 0.20 -4.10
N PHE A 184 -3.42 0.09 -4.86
CA PHE A 184 -3.42 -0.79 -6.02
C PHE A 184 -2.62 -0.20 -7.17
N ASP A 185 -1.70 -1.01 -7.68
CA ASP A 185 -1.03 -0.82 -8.96
C ASP A 185 -1.98 -1.25 -10.10
N PRO A 186 -1.68 -0.87 -11.36
CA PRO A 186 -2.39 -1.41 -12.53
C PRO A 186 -2.52 -2.94 -12.47
N GLY A 187 -3.71 -3.41 -12.83
CA GLY A 187 -3.90 -4.81 -13.13
C GLY A 187 -3.14 -5.20 -14.40
N ARG A 188 -3.17 -6.49 -14.73
CA ARG A 188 -2.49 -6.99 -15.92
C ARG A 188 -3.06 -6.39 -17.21
N ASP A 189 -4.36 -6.14 -17.25
CA ASP A 189 -5.07 -5.80 -18.48
C ASP A 189 -5.59 -4.35 -18.48
N GLU A 190 -6.01 -3.84 -17.31
CA GLU A 190 -6.53 -2.49 -17.14
C GLU A 190 -5.97 -1.84 -15.87
N HIS A 191 -6.10 -0.51 -15.77
CA HIS A 191 -5.76 0.24 -14.56
C HIS A 191 -7.00 0.83 -13.91
N GLN A 192 -7.23 0.45 -12.66
CA GLN A 192 -8.18 1.10 -11.79
C GLN A 192 -7.52 1.36 -10.43
N SER A 193 -7.55 2.61 -10.00
CA SER A 193 -7.03 3.00 -8.70
C SER A 193 -7.88 2.45 -7.57
N GLY A 194 -7.25 2.28 -6.41
CA GLY A 194 -7.92 1.86 -5.19
C GLY A 194 -6.93 1.56 -4.10
N VAL A 195 -7.45 1.06 -3.00
CA VAL A 195 -6.68 0.80 -1.79
C VAL A 195 -7.24 -0.42 -1.07
N ALA A 196 -6.35 -1.21 -0.47
CA ALA A 196 -6.72 -2.18 0.54
C ALA A 196 -6.10 -1.81 1.88
N LEU A 197 -6.90 -1.99 2.92
CA LEU A 197 -6.49 -1.89 4.30
C LEU A 197 -6.58 -3.28 4.92
N LEU A 198 -5.47 -3.77 5.45
CA LEU A 198 -5.39 -5.04 6.16
C LEU A 198 -5.11 -4.76 7.63
N ILE A 199 -6.05 -5.12 8.50
CA ILE A 199 -5.92 -4.96 9.95
C ILE A 199 -5.75 -6.32 10.61
N ALA A 200 -4.71 -6.45 11.42
CA ALA A 200 -4.49 -7.62 12.24
C ALA A 200 -5.56 -7.69 13.34
N GLN A 201 -6.16 -8.86 13.47
CA GLN A 201 -7.02 -9.26 14.57
C GLN A 201 -6.45 -10.54 15.19
N GLU A 202 -7.01 -10.96 16.33
CA GLU A 202 -6.57 -12.18 17.00
C GLU A 202 -6.67 -13.41 16.07
N GLY A 203 -5.51 -13.90 15.59
CA GLY A 203 -5.39 -15.05 14.70
C GLY A 203 -5.90 -14.86 13.25
N ARG A 204 -6.40 -13.67 12.89
CA ARG A 204 -7.06 -13.41 11.60
C ARG A 204 -6.74 -12.02 11.07
N THR A 205 -7.12 -11.74 9.83
CA THR A 205 -6.94 -10.43 9.20
C THR A 205 -8.26 -9.92 8.67
N GLU A 206 -8.57 -8.66 8.95
CA GLU A 206 -9.68 -7.95 8.32
C GLU A 206 -9.16 -7.20 7.10
N VAL A 207 -9.74 -7.47 5.94
CA VAL A 207 -9.37 -6.90 4.65
C VAL A 207 -10.52 -6.02 4.17
N THR A 208 -10.28 -4.72 4.13
CA THR A 208 -11.19 -3.74 3.54
C THR A 208 -10.63 -3.30 2.21
N LEU A 209 -11.41 -3.43 1.13
CA LEU A 209 -11.04 -2.91 -0.19
C LEU A 209 -11.92 -1.71 -0.53
N GLN A 210 -11.31 -0.67 -1.10
CA GLN A 210 -12.00 0.50 -1.58
C GLN A 210 -11.49 0.91 -2.95
N MET A 211 -12.42 1.08 -3.90
CA MET A 211 -12.13 1.50 -5.28
C MET A 211 -13.24 2.44 -5.76
N PRO A 212 -12.97 3.34 -6.72
CA PRO A 212 -14.03 4.13 -7.34
C PRO A 212 -15.14 3.23 -7.90
N ALA A 213 -16.39 3.52 -7.54
CA ALA A 213 -17.54 2.79 -8.06
C ALA A 213 -17.60 2.96 -9.59
N SER A 214 -17.94 1.89 -10.29
CA SER A 214 -17.93 1.85 -11.77
C SER A 214 -19.34 1.94 -12.36
N GLY A 215 -20.24 2.64 -11.65
CA GLY A 215 -21.69 2.64 -11.89
C GLY A 215 -22.45 1.84 -10.83
N ALA A 216 -23.76 2.13 -10.69
CA ALA A 216 -24.64 1.44 -9.75
C ALA A 216 -24.73 -0.06 -10.09
N GLY A 217 -24.51 -0.93 -9.10
CA GLY A 217 -24.59 -2.39 -9.26
C GLY A 217 -23.36 -3.05 -9.89
N ALA A 218 -22.28 -2.31 -10.17
CA ALA A 218 -21.03 -2.91 -10.62
C ALA A 218 -20.37 -3.70 -9.47
N VAL A 219 -20.35 -5.03 -9.60
CA VAL A 219 -19.72 -5.95 -8.65
C VAL A 219 -18.41 -6.48 -9.23
N ARG A 220 -17.32 -6.35 -8.46
CA ARG A 220 -15.98 -6.76 -8.86
C ARG A 220 -15.46 -7.89 -7.96
N PRO A 221 -15.12 -9.06 -8.51
CA PRO A 221 -14.51 -10.12 -7.73
C PRO A 221 -13.09 -9.77 -7.29
N ALA A 222 -12.76 -10.01 -6.02
CA ALA A 222 -11.42 -9.85 -5.49
C ALA A 222 -10.95 -11.15 -4.84
N GLN A 223 -9.67 -11.48 -4.97
CA GLN A 223 -9.09 -12.69 -4.38
C GLN A 223 -7.62 -12.47 -3.98
N LEU A 224 -7.16 -13.31 -3.06
CA LEU A 224 -5.74 -13.48 -2.77
C LEU A 224 -5.12 -14.48 -3.72
N PHE A 225 -3.94 -14.15 -4.23
CA PHE A 225 -3.13 -14.99 -5.11
C PHE A 225 -1.70 -15.09 -4.59
N ASP A 226 -0.98 -16.13 -5.00
CA ASP A 226 0.50 -16.14 -4.94
C ASP A 226 1.10 -15.32 -6.09
N GLY A 227 2.39 -14.99 -5.99
CA GLY A 227 3.17 -14.41 -7.09
C GLY A 227 3.43 -12.92 -6.94
N ALA A 228 3.57 -12.21 -8.05
CA ALA A 228 3.95 -10.79 -8.04
C ALA A 228 3.14 -10.00 -9.07
N CYS A 229 2.67 -8.82 -8.71
CA CYS A 229 1.92 -7.97 -9.64
C CYS A 229 2.76 -7.61 -10.88
N PRO A 230 2.17 -7.60 -12.10
CA PRO A 230 0.77 -7.94 -12.41
C PRO A 230 0.53 -9.44 -12.71
N ASN A 231 1.54 -10.30 -12.53
CA ASN A 231 1.48 -11.73 -12.83
C ASN A 231 0.92 -12.53 -11.64
N LEU A 232 -0.39 -12.76 -11.66
CA LEU A 232 -1.09 -13.53 -10.64
C LEU A 232 -0.80 -15.03 -10.80
N GLY A 233 -0.46 -15.69 -9.70
CA GLY A 233 -0.28 -17.14 -9.61
C GLY A 233 -1.56 -17.86 -9.21
N ALA A 234 -1.44 -18.90 -8.38
CA ALA A 234 -2.57 -19.65 -7.89
C ALA A 234 -3.43 -18.84 -6.91
N VAL A 235 -4.77 -18.99 -6.99
CA VAL A 235 -5.70 -18.44 -6.00
C VAL A 235 -5.44 -19.10 -4.65
N LYS A 236 -5.31 -18.28 -3.60
CA LYS A 236 -5.14 -18.71 -2.21
C LYS A 236 -6.43 -18.61 -1.41
N TYR A 237 -7.18 -17.53 -1.60
CA TYR A 237 -8.39 -17.29 -0.82
C TYR A 237 -9.34 -16.33 -1.55
N PRO A 238 -10.66 -16.61 -1.61
CA PRO A 238 -11.63 -15.66 -2.14
C PRO A 238 -11.88 -14.52 -1.16
N LEU A 239 -11.96 -13.28 -1.64
CA LEU A 239 -12.45 -12.15 -0.85
C LEU A 239 -13.91 -11.87 -1.20
N ASN A 240 -14.60 -11.15 -0.32
CA ASN A 240 -15.91 -10.61 -0.66
C ASN A 240 -15.77 -9.66 -1.85
N ASN A 241 -16.75 -9.70 -2.74
CA ASN A 241 -16.74 -8.85 -3.93
C ASN A 241 -16.82 -7.37 -3.52
N ILE A 242 -16.19 -6.52 -4.31
CA ILE A 242 -16.33 -5.08 -4.19
C ILE A 242 -17.65 -4.69 -4.85
N ALA A 243 -18.60 -4.26 -4.04
CA ALA A 243 -19.89 -3.73 -4.46
C ALA A 243 -19.99 -2.28 -3.99
N ASP A 244 -20.53 -1.40 -4.84
CA ASP A 244 -20.64 0.04 -4.56
C ASP A 244 -19.31 0.68 -4.11
N GLY A 245 -18.20 0.18 -4.66
CA GLY A 245 -16.85 0.67 -4.41
C GLY A 245 -16.22 0.20 -3.09
N LYS A 246 -16.86 -0.68 -2.30
CA LYS A 246 -16.33 -1.19 -1.04
C LYS A 246 -16.49 -2.70 -0.87
N SER A 247 -15.62 -3.31 -0.08
CA SER A 247 -15.79 -4.66 0.45
C SER A 247 -15.14 -4.78 1.81
N PHE A 248 -15.61 -5.75 2.61
CA PHE A 248 -15.00 -6.15 3.87
C PHE A 248 -14.95 -7.67 3.92
N THR A 249 -13.79 -8.25 4.24
CA THR A 249 -13.60 -9.70 4.39
C THR A 249 -12.79 -9.98 5.64
N SER A 250 -13.24 -10.92 6.47
CA SER A 250 -12.41 -11.48 7.54
C SER A 250 -11.79 -12.80 7.04
N ILE A 251 -10.46 -12.87 6.97
CA ILE A 251 -9.73 -14.04 6.47
C ILE A 251 -9.02 -14.77 7.63
N PRO A 252 -9.02 -16.11 7.66
CA PRO A 252 -8.51 -16.91 8.79
C PRO A 252 -6.98 -17.05 8.77
N PHE A 253 -6.27 -15.99 8.38
CA PHE A 253 -4.82 -15.93 8.36
C PHE A 253 -4.35 -14.73 9.19
N PRO A 254 -3.36 -14.89 10.08
CA PRO A 254 -2.79 -13.76 10.79
C PRO A 254 -2.04 -12.85 9.80
N LEU A 255 -2.02 -11.54 10.08
CA LEU A 255 -1.38 -10.55 9.19
C LEU A 255 0.09 -10.88 8.92
N THR A 256 0.78 -11.45 9.91
CA THR A 256 2.18 -11.89 9.78
C THR A 256 2.39 -12.99 8.75
N ASP A 257 1.38 -13.81 8.48
CA ASP A 257 1.47 -14.84 7.43
C ASP A 257 1.28 -14.20 6.07
N LEU A 258 0.33 -13.28 5.94
CA LEU A 258 0.11 -12.53 4.71
C LEU A 258 1.34 -11.72 4.29
N LEU A 259 2.05 -11.11 5.25
CA LEU A 259 3.27 -10.32 5.01
C LEU A 259 4.52 -11.15 4.72
N ARG A 260 4.57 -12.41 5.20
CA ARG A 260 5.72 -13.31 4.97
C ARG A 260 5.63 -14.05 3.64
N ASN A 261 4.41 -14.28 3.16
CA ASN A 261 4.18 -14.92 1.89
C ASN A 261 4.21 -13.90 0.76
N ASN A 262 4.51 -14.34 -0.46
CA ASN A 262 4.43 -13.50 -1.65
C ASN A 262 2.98 -13.41 -2.16
N TRP A 263 2.06 -13.03 -1.27
CA TRP A 263 0.65 -12.95 -1.58
C TRP A 263 0.27 -11.54 -2.06
N LEU A 264 -0.68 -11.51 -2.97
CA LEU A 264 -1.20 -10.28 -3.56
C LEU A 264 -2.72 -10.32 -3.63
N ILE A 265 -3.34 -9.14 -3.64
CA ILE A 265 -4.75 -8.96 -3.92
C ILE A 265 -4.91 -8.65 -5.39
N GLY A 266 -5.68 -9.46 -6.11
CA GLY A 266 -6.08 -9.22 -7.49
C GLY A 266 -7.55 -8.88 -7.57
N VAL A 267 -7.90 -7.84 -8.33
CA VAL A 267 -9.30 -7.44 -8.59
C VAL A 267 -9.61 -7.61 -10.06
N ARG A 268 -10.71 -8.32 -10.33
CA ARG A 268 -11.22 -8.55 -11.67
C ARG A 268 -12.19 -7.46 -12.10
N LYS A 269 -12.37 -7.32 -13.42
CA LYS A 269 -13.29 -6.36 -14.01
C LYS A 269 -14.75 -6.65 -13.65
N SER A 270 -15.17 -7.89 -13.85
CA SER A 270 -16.54 -8.35 -13.58
C SER A 270 -16.59 -9.88 -13.55
N PHE A 271 -17.76 -10.46 -13.25
CA PHE A 271 -18.00 -11.90 -13.43
C PHE A 271 -18.08 -12.33 -14.90
N ALA A 272 -18.49 -11.42 -15.80
CA ALA A 272 -18.59 -11.69 -17.23
C ALA A 272 -17.21 -11.66 -17.92
N GLU A 273 -16.26 -10.92 -17.36
CA GLU A 273 -14.87 -10.83 -17.83
C GLU A 273 -13.90 -11.35 -16.75
N PRO A 274 -13.96 -12.66 -16.40
CA PRO A 274 -13.22 -13.20 -15.25
C PRO A 274 -11.70 -13.26 -15.47
N ASN A 275 -11.23 -13.03 -16.70
CA ASN A 275 -9.82 -13.01 -17.03
C ASN A 275 -9.25 -11.60 -17.10
N VAL A 276 -10.06 -10.54 -16.97
CA VAL A 276 -9.59 -9.15 -17.04
C VAL A 276 -9.33 -8.64 -15.62
N PHE A 277 -8.09 -8.30 -15.33
CA PHE A 277 -7.65 -7.75 -14.05
C PHE A 277 -7.43 -6.25 -14.18
N VAL A 278 -8.10 -5.51 -13.30
CA VAL A 278 -8.12 -4.04 -13.29
C VAL A 278 -7.19 -3.45 -12.22
N ALA A 279 -6.84 -4.23 -11.20
CA ALA A 279 -5.99 -3.81 -10.11
C ALA A 279 -5.24 -5.00 -9.51
N CYS A 280 -4.02 -4.73 -9.03
CA CYS A 280 -3.18 -5.68 -8.32
C CYS A 280 -2.43 -4.97 -7.20
N GLY A 281 -2.27 -5.61 -6.05
CA GLY A 281 -1.47 -5.06 -4.96
C GLY A 281 -0.78 -6.13 -4.13
N ALA A 282 0.54 -6.07 -4.06
CA ALA A 282 1.35 -6.97 -3.23
C ALA A 282 1.19 -6.61 -1.74
N ILE A 283 1.06 -7.63 -0.89
CA ILE A 283 0.95 -7.46 0.56
C ILE A 283 2.37 -7.45 1.14
N LYS A 284 2.81 -6.29 1.63
CA LYS A 284 4.16 -6.07 2.17
C LYS A 284 4.17 -5.01 3.26
#